data_AF-A0A3M1SK30-F1
#
_entry.id   AF-A0A3M1SK30-F1
#
_cell.length_a   1.000
_cell.length_b   1.000
_cell.length_c   1.000
_cell.angle_alpha   90.00
_cell.angle_beta   90.00
_cell.angle_gamma   90.00
#
_symmetry.space_group_name_H-M   'P 1'
#
loop_
_entity.id
_entity.type
_entity.pdbx_description
1 polymer ?
#
loop_
_entity_poly.entity_id
_entity_poly.type
_entity_poly.pdbx_seq_one_letter_code
_entity_poly.pdbx_strand_id
1 'polypeptide(L)'
;VLAGIGIPVACFLHGYAGFIFGSVKANALWMTPLMPVIFIMSAIVSGIALCMLTYIVIMEWKKFRIRTSKRPWEVTAEEVAGVELDLMRKTSKYLLGFMIAAITLELLDIVFRGYTAVKSWDILRTIIYGKDFVNIFILQYTIGNLIPFIMLLLPRPTVRRLGVALCLVLFGVFMMRWNVVIGGQAFSLTFAGYMHYNLPMIPHNIETFKEGLFGALVIGVMPFVLFWGINKIVPSLKYK
;
A
#
# COMPACT_ATOMS: atom_id res chain seq x y z
N VAL A 1 -5.79 16.58 21.65
CA VAL A 1 -7.20 16.68 21.22
C VAL A 1 -7.38 16.25 19.78
N LEU A 2 -6.78 16.92 18.78
CA LEU A 2 -6.94 16.55 17.35
C LEU A 2 -6.50 15.11 17.02
N ALA A 3 -5.32 14.66 17.51
CA ALA A 3 -4.88 13.27 17.30
C ALA A 3 -5.80 12.24 17.97
N GLY A 4 -6.40 12.59 19.12
CA GLY A 4 -7.32 11.73 19.84
C GLY A 4 -8.66 11.52 19.11
N ILE A 5 -9.04 12.45 18.23
CA ILE A 5 -10.23 12.32 17.36
C ILE A 5 -9.84 11.71 16.01
N GLY A 6 -8.72 12.15 15.44
CA GLY A 6 -8.28 11.74 14.10
C GLY A 6 -7.97 10.24 13.99
N ILE A 7 -7.31 9.65 15.00
CA ILE A 7 -6.97 8.22 14.98
C ILE A 7 -8.24 7.35 14.96
N PRO A 8 -9.22 7.52 15.88
CA PRO A 8 -10.48 6.78 15.80
C PRO A 8 -11.20 6.97 14.47
N VAL A 9 -11.31 8.20 13.96
CA VAL A 9 -12.00 8.48 12.69
C VAL A 9 -11.33 7.76 11.52
N ALA A 10 -10.00 7.75 11.45
CA ALA A 10 -9.26 7.02 10.43
C ALA A 10 -9.50 5.50 10.51
N CYS A 11 -9.48 4.95 11.73
CA CYS A 11 -9.81 3.54 11.96
C CYS A 11 -11.23 3.20 11.52
N PHE A 12 -12.21 4.06 11.81
CA PHE A 12 -13.60 3.87 11.36
C PHE A 12 -13.73 3.93 9.84
N LEU A 13 -13.07 4.89 9.18
CA LEU A 13 -13.14 5.01 7.72
C LEU A 13 -12.58 3.77 7.02
N HIS A 14 -11.40 3.30 7.43
CA HIS A 14 -10.78 2.11 6.85
C HIS A 14 -11.50 0.82 7.26
N GLY A 15 -11.93 0.74 8.51
CA GLY A 15 -12.73 -0.38 9.02
C GLY A 15 -14.07 -0.50 8.30
N TYR A 16 -14.72 0.62 7.98
CA TYR A 16 -15.96 0.67 7.21
C TYR A 16 -15.76 0.15 5.78
N ALA A 17 -14.71 0.61 5.09
CA ALA A 17 -14.39 0.09 3.76
C ALA A 17 -14.16 -1.43 3.79
N GLY A 18 -13.38 -1.93 4.76
CA GLY A 18 -13.18 -3.37 4.93
C GLY A 18 -14.45 -4.11 5.34
N PHE A 19 -15.37 -3.48 6.08
CA PHE A 19 -16.68 -4.04 6.45
C PHE A 19 -17.61 -4.16 5.24
N ILE A 20 -17.62 -3.19 4.32
CA ILE A 20 -18.36 -3.31 3.07
C ILE A 20 -17.91 -4.56 2.32
N PHE A 21 -16.60 -4.74 2.09
CA PHE A 21 -16.10 -5.93 1.41
C PHE A 21 -16.39 -7.22 2.20
N GLY A 22 -16.23 -7.19 3.52
CA GLY A 22 -16.48 -8.33 4.41
C GLY A 22 -17.95 -8.73 4.58
N SER A 23 -18.90 -7.85 4.24
CA SER A 23 -20.34 -8.08 4.42
C SER A 23 -21.07 -8.52 3.14
N VAL A 24 -20.41 -8.43 1.98
CA VAL A 24 -20.98 -8.85 0.69
C VAL A 24 -21.00 -10.37 0.60
N LYS A 25 -22.08 -10.98 1.13
CA LYS A 25 -22.35 -12.43 1.16
C LYS A 25 -22.30 -13.13 -0.19
N ALA A 26 -22.36 -12.35 -1.26
CA ALA A 26 -22.39 -12.82 -2.63
C ALA A 26 -21.02 -13.29 -3.15
N ASN A 27 -19.92 -12.96 -2.47
CA ASN A 27 -18.57 -13.32 -2.90
C ASN A 27 -17.78 -14.05 -1.81
N ALA A 28 -17.55 -15.35 -2.02
CA ALA A 28 -16.78 -16.19 -1.10
C ALA A 28 -15.33 -15.70 -0.91
N LEU A 29 -14.79 -14.90 -1.84
CA LEU A 29 -13.44 -14.36 -1.75
C LEU A 29 -13.32 -13.15 -0.80
N TRP A 30 -14.41 -12.52 -0.38
CA TRP A 30 -14.36 -11.37 0.55
C TRP A 30 -15.04 -11.62 1.89
N MET A 31 -15.85 -12.66 2.01
CA MET A 31 -16.66 -12.96 3.19
C MET A 31 -15.86 -13.52 4.37
N THR A 32 -15.00 -12.69 4.97
CA THR A 32 -14.33 -13.04 6.23
C THR A 32 -14.44 -11.93 7.27
N PRO A 33 -14.55 -12.30 8.56
CA PRO A 33 -14.62 -11.32 9.64
C PRO A 33 -13.31 -10.55 9.84
N LEU A 34 -12.20 -11.00 9.24
CA LEU A 34 -10.88 -10.40 9.38
C LEU A 34 -10.63 -9.25 8.39
N MET A 35 -11.42 -9.13 7.32
CA MET A 35 -11.26 -8.09 6.29
C MET A 35 -11.18 -6.65 6.83
N PRO A 36 -12.05 -6.21 7.76
CA PRO A 36 -11.92 -4.87 8.36
C PRO A 36 -10.56 -4.61 9.00
N VAL A 37 -10.02 -5.59 9.72
CA VAL A 37 -8.75 -5.47 10.44
C VAL A 37 -7.57 -5.49 9.46
N ILE A 38 -7.61 -6.37 8.46
CA ILE A 38 -6.61 -6.42 7.38
C ILE A 38 -6.56 -5.09 6.61
N PHE A 39 -7.71 -4.47 6.36
CA PHE A 39 -7.80 -3.17 5.71
C PHE A 39 -7.17 -2.05 6.53
N ILE A 40 -7.37 -2.04 7.85
CA ILE A 40 -6.73 -1.07 8.74
C ILE A 40 -5.22 -1.27 8.81
N MET A 41 -4.75 -2.52 8.99
CA MET A 41 -3.31 -2.80 9.11
C MET A 41 -2.55 -2.47 7.83
N SER A 42 -3.11 -2.83 6.67
CA SER A 42 -2.54 -2.46 5.37
C SER A 42 -2.56 -0.94 5.11
N ALA A 43 -3.57 -0.22 5.59
CA ALA A 43 -3.60 1.24 5.51
C ALA A 43 -2.46 1.87 6.33
N ILE A 44 -2.19 1.35 7.54
CA ILE A 44 -1.07 1.82 8.37
C ILE A 44 0.28 1.55 7.69
N VAL A 45 0.50 0.32 7.19
CA VAL A 45 1.73 -0.08 6.52
C VAL A 45 1.98 0.79 5.28
N SER A 46 0.98 0.96 4.43
CA SER A 46 1.10 1.79 3.22
C SER A 46 1.28 3.28 3.54
N GLY A 47 0.61 3.81 4.56
CA GLY A 47 0.76 5.19 5.00
C GLY A 47 2.17 5.50 5.52
N ILE A 48 2.72 4.65 6.39
CA ILE A 48 4.11 4.79 6.87
C ILE A 48 5.07 4.69 5.68
N ALA A 49 4.87 3.71 4.80
CA ALA A 49 5.75 3.50 3.65
C ALA A 49 5.76 4.71 2.69
N LEU A 50 4.58 5.27 2.39
CA LEU A 50 4.44 6.43 1.52
C LEU A 50 5.08 7.68 2.15
N CYS A 51 4.87 7.95 3.44
CA CYS A 51 5.49 9.07 4.15
C CYS A 51 7.03 8.96 4.18
N MET A 52 7.57 7.75 4.35
CA MET A 52 9.01 7.53 4.28
C MET A 52 9.55 7.73 2.86
N LEU A 53 8.82 7.25 1.85
CA LEU A 53 9.23 7.38 0.45
C LEU A 53 9.21 8.84 -0.01
N THR A 54 8.17 9.61 0.35
CA THR A 54 8.11 11.05 0.03
C THR A 54 9.22 11.82 0.72
N TYR A 55 9.53 11.48 1.97
CA TYR A 55 10.67 12.05 2.67
C TYR A 55 11.99 11.81 1.94
N ILE A 56 12.30 10.56 1.54
CA ILE A 56 13.50 10.26 0.75
C ILE A 56 13.54 11.10 -0.53
N VAL A 57 12.43 11.16 -1.28
CA VAL A 57 12.37 11.90 -2.55
C VAL A 57 12.66 13.39 -2.35
N ILE A 58 12.07 14.01 -1.32
CA ILE A 58 12.31 15.43 -1.00
C ILE A 58 13.77 15.66 -0.60
N MET A 59 14.36 14.77 0.21
CA MET A 59 15.72 14.91 0.70
C MET A 59 16.76 14.69 -0.42
N GLU A 60 16.57 13.70 -1.28
CA GLU A 60 17.41 13.49 -2.47
C GLU A 60 17.30 14.65 -3.46
N TRP A 61 16.10 15.21 -3.67
CA TRP A 61 15.91 16.41 -4.47
C TRP A 61 16.66 17.62 -3.88
N LYS A 62 16.65 17.77 -2.56
CA LYS A 62 17.39 18.83 -1.87
C LYS A 62 18.90 18.63 -1.98
N LYS A 63 19.42 17.41 -1.79
CA LYS A 63 20.85 17.09 -1.99
C LYS A 63 21.30 17.42 -3.41
N PHE A 64 20.47 17.10 -4.40
CA PHE A 64 20.73 17.46 -5.80
C PHE A 64 20.83 18.98 -5.97
N ARG A 65 19.86 19.73 -5.44
CA ARG A 65 19.86 21.21 -5.46
C ARG A 65 21.06 21.84 -4.74
N ILE A 66 21.47 21.30 -3.59
CA ILE A 66 22.63 21.79 -2.83
C ILE A 66 23.94 21.52 -3.59
N ARG A 67 24.10 20.32 -4.17
CA ARG A 67 25.29 20.00 -5.00
C ARG A 67 25.40 20.88 -6.25
N THR A 68 24.27 21.30 -6.81
CA THR A 68 24.24 22.21 -7.96
C THR A 68 24.38 23.68 -7.54
N SER A 69 24.07 24.04 -6.30
CA SER A 69 24.13 25.41 -5.77
C SER A 69 25.47 25.68 -5.06
N LYS A 70 26.29 26.58 -5.59
CA LYS A 70 27.59 26.99 -5.00
C LYS A 70 27.43 27.90 -3.76
N ARG A 71 26.56 27.59 -2.80
CA ARG A 71 26.42 28.36 -1.55
C ARG A 71 27.13 27.65 -0.40
N PRO A 72 28.24 28.19 0.15
CA PRO A 72 29.06 27.53 1.18
C PRO A 72 28.45 27.46 2.58
N TRP A 73 27.32 28.13 2.83
CA TRP A 73 26.79 28.40 4.18
C TRP A 73 25.48 27.68 4.52
N GLU A 74 24.96 26.83 3.64
CA GLU A 74 23.77 26.02 3.91
C GLU A 74 24.18 24.58 4.21
N VAL A 75 23.78 24.07 5.39
CA VAL A 75 23.86 22.68 5.92
C VAL A 75 24.55 21.66 5.00
N THR A 76 25.62 21.04 5.50
CA THR A 76 26.45 20.11 4.74
C THR A 76 25.63 18.88 4.30
N ALA A 77 25.79 18.43 3.05
CA ALA A 77 25.04 17.29 2.51
C ALA A 77 25.19 15.98 3.34
N GLU A 78 26.30 15.87 4.07
CA GLU A 78 26.62 14.75 4.97
C GLU A 78 25.82 14.80 6.28
N GLU A 79 25.64 15.98 6.88
CA GLU A 79 24.81 16.18 8.07
C GLU A 79 23.34 15.87 7.77
N VAL A 80 22.87 16.31 6.59
CA VAL A 80 21.53 16.01 6.09
C VAL A 80 21.32 14.51 5.92
N ALA A 81 22.30 13.78 5.39
CA ALA A 81 22.23 12.33 5.20
C ALA A 81 22.29 11.54 6.52
N GLY A 82 23.05 12.02 7.51
CA GLY A 82 23.14 11.41 8.84
C GLY A 82 21.82 11.46 9.60
N VAL A 83 21.16 12.63 9.60
CA VAL A 83 19.85 12.83 10.26
C VAL A 83 18.75 12.02 9.58
N GLU A 84 18.78 11.95 8.24
CA GLU A 84 17.85 11.13 7.45
C GLU A 84 17.92 9.66 7.87
N LEU A 85 19.12 9.07 7.88
CA LEU A 85 19.29 7.64 8.15
C LEU A 85 18.85 7.24 9.57
N ASP A 86 19.08 8.07 10.58
CA ASP A 86 18.63 7.78 11.95
C ASP A 86 17.09 7.78 12.07
N LEU A 87 16.44 8.82 11.53
CA LEU A 87 14.98 8.91 11.51
C LEU A 87 14.38 7.71 10.75
N MET A 88 14.91 7.43 9.56
CA MET A 88 14.45 6.34 8.72
C MET A 88 14.63 4.97 9.40
N ARG A 89 15.72 4.76 10.13
CA ARG A 89 15.96 3.53 10.88
C ARG A 89 14.96 3.33 12.00
N LYS A 90 14.59 4.40 12.73
CA LYS A 90 13.56 4.35 13.77
C LYS A 90 12.20 4.03 13.16
N THR A 91 11.80 4.74 12.10
CA THR A 91 10.50 4.52 11.43
C THR A 91 10.41 3.14 10.78
N SER A 92 11.50 2.62 10.21
CA SER A 92 11.54 1.27 9.62
C SER A 92 11.22 0.17 10.63
N LYS A 93 11.58 0.34 11.91
CA LYS A 93 11.24 -0.64 12.96
C LYS A 93 9.73 -0.67 13.23
N TYR A 94 9.07 0.49 13.24
CA TYR A 94 7.62 0.57 13.35
C TYR A 94 6.94 -0.05 12.12
N LEU A 95 7.44 0.26 10.91
CA LEU A 95 6.96 -0.34 9.67
C LEU A 95 7.04 -1.87 9.71
N LEU A 96 8.19 -2.43 10.11
CA LEU A 96 8.39 -3.87 10.28
C LEU A 96 7.39 -4.49 11.25
N GLY A 97 7.15 -3.84 12.40
CA GLY A 97 6.16 -4.32 13.37
C GLY A 97 4.75 -4.43 12.79
N PHE A 98 4.31 -3.39 12.07
CA PHE A 98 3.00 -3.41 11.40
C PHE A 98 2.95 -4.38 10.22
N MET A 99 4.05 -4.58 9.49
CA MET A 99 4.13 -5.59 8.42
C MET A 99 3.97 -7.00 8.98
N ILE A 100 4.59 -7.33 10.12
CA ILE A 100 4.41 -8.63 10.78
C ILE A 100 2.94 -8.83 11.14
N ALA A 101 2.30 -7.83 11.74
CA ALA A 101 0.88 -7.89 12.07
C ALA A 101 -0.01 -8.08 10.82
N ALA A 102 0.26 -7.33 9.74
CA ALA A 102 -0.49 -7.43 8.49
C ALA A 102 -0.33 -8.82 7.84
N ILE A 103 0.90 -9.31 7.69
CA ILE A 103 1.19 -10.63 7.12
C ILE A 103 0.55 -11.73 7.96
N THR A 104 0.61 -11.62 9.30
CA THR A 104 -0.01 -12.59 10.19
C THR A 104 -1.52 -12.65 10.01
N LEU A 105 -2.19 -11.50 9.92
CA LEU A 105 -3.64 -11.45 9.69
C LEU A 105 -4.03 -11.96 8.29
N GLU A 106 -3.24 -11.67 7.25
CA GLU A 106 -3.47 -12.21 5.92
C GLU A 106 -3.30 -13.74 5.87
N LEU A 107 -2.30 -14.30 6.56
CA LEU A 107 -2.13 -15.74 6.67
C LEU A 107 -3.26 -16.37 7.48
N LEU A 108 -3.67 -15.74 8.57
CA LEU A 108 -4.82 -16.19 9.37
C LEU A 108 -6.11 -16.20 8.54
N ASP A 109 -6.29 -15.23 7.64
CA ASP A 109 -7.41 -15.18 6.71
C ASP A 109 -7.42 -16.37 5.74
N ILE A 110 -6.26 -16.74 5.17
CA ILE A 110 -6.13 -17.93 4.33
C ILE A 110 -6.47 -19.20 5.12
N VAL A 111 -5.94 -19.33 6.35
CA VAL A 111 -6.21 -20.49 7.20
C VAL A 111 -7.69 -20.56 7.58
N PHE A 112 -8.30 -19.43 7.93
CA PHE A 112 -9.71 -19.34 8.28
C PHE A 112 -10.62 -19.75 7.12
N ARG A 113 -10.28 -19.33 5.88
CA ARG A 113 -11.00 -19.74 4.67
C ARG A 113 -10.85 -21.25 4.42
N GLY A 114 -9.66 -21.79 4.62
CA GLY A 114 -9.42 -23.23 4.52
C GLY A 114 -10.20 -24.05 5.54
N TYR A 115 -10.34 -23.54 6.76
CA TYR A 115 -11.10 -24.19 7.82
C TYR A 115 -12.61 -24.10 7.62
N THR A 116 -13.11 -22.94 7.19
CA THR A 116 -14.56 -22.71 7.06
C THR A 116 -15.21 -23.44 5.87
N ALA A 117 -14.41 -23.92 4.91
CA ALA A 117 -14.78 -24.89 3.86
C ALA A 117 -16.24 -24.79 3.37
N VAL A 118 -16.72 -23.55 3.12
CA VAL A 118 -18.07 -23.29 2.62
C VAL A 118 -18.27 -24.01 1.28
N LYS A 119 -19.53 -24.25 0.87
CA LYS A 119 -19.92 -24.94 -0.38
C LYS A 119 -19.18 -24.50 -1.66
N SER A 120 -18.49 -23.36 -1.64
CA SER A 120 -17.70 -22.78 -2.73
C SER A 120 -16.18 -23.05 -2.64
N TRP A 121 -15.70 -23.87 -1.69
CA TRP A 121 -14.26 -24.10 -1.45
C TRP A 121 -13.53 -24.71 -2.65
N ASP A 122 -14.15 -25.65 -3.39
CA ASP A 122 -13.53 -26.25 -4.58
C ASP A 122 -13.33 -25.24 -5.72
N ILE A 123 -14.26 -24.30 -5.87
CA ILE A 123 -14.17 -23.19 -6.83
C ILE A 123 -13.09 -22.21 -6.38
N LEU A 124 -13.08 -21.86 -5.09
CA LEU A 124 -12.09 -20.95 -4.50
C LEU A 124 -10.65 -21.50 -4.66
N ARG A 125 -10.46 -22.78 -4.39
CA ARG A 125 -9.16 -23.48 -4.52
C ARG A 125 -8.67 -23.47 -5.96
N THR A 126 -9.54 -23.76 -6.93
CA THR A 126 -9.17 -23.82 -8.35
C THR A 126 -8.69 -22.47 -8.88
N ILE A 127 -9.20 -21.36 -8.34
CA ILE A 127 -8.82 -20.00 -8.77
C ILE A 127 -7.58 -19.50 -8.02
N ILE A 128 -7.54 -19.66 -6.69
CA ILE A 128 -6.39 -19.24 -5.86
C ILE A 128 -5.13 -20.00 -6.27
N TYR A 129 -5.22 -21.30 -6.55
CA TYR A 129 -4.08 -22.13 -6.92
C TYR A 129 -3.90 -22.30 -8.43
N GLY A 130 -4.88 -21.87 -9.24
CA GLY A 130 -4.80 -21.90 -10.70
C GLY A 130 -4.54 -20.52 -11.28
N LYS A 131 -5.60 -19.74 -11.47
CA LYS A 131 -5.58 -18.49 -12.24
C LYS A 131 -4.86 -17.33 -11.53
N ASP A 132 -5.07 -17.17 -10.23
CA ASP A 132 -4.54 -16.05 -9.45
C ASP A 132 -3.31 -16.42 -8.61
N PHE A 133 -2.79 -17.63 -8.78
CA PHE A 133 -1.62 -18.12 -8.02
C PHE A 133 -0.42 -17.18 -8.14
N VAL A 134 -0.13 -16.73 -9.36
CA VAL A 134 0.98 -15.80 -9.63
C VAL A 134 0.74 -14.46 -8.93
N ASN A 135 -0.47 -13.92 -9.01
CA ASN A 135 -0.79 -12.61 -8.42
C ASN A 135 -0.76 -12.65 -6.88
N ILE A 136 -1.25 -13.73 -6.28
CA ILE A 136 -1.35 -13.88 -4.82
C ILE A 136 0.00 -14.32 -4.24
N PHE A 137 0.56 -15.45 -4.66
CA PHE A 137 1.75 -16.01 -4.02
C PHE A 137 3.05 -15.33 -4.49
N ILE A 138 3.18 -15.05 -5.78
CA ILE A 138 4.42 -14.48 -6.33
C ILE A 138 4.41 -12.96 -6.18
N LEU A 139 3.42 -12.26 -6.72
CA LEU A 139 3.41 -10.79 -6.73
C LEU A 139 3.11 -10.20 -5.34
N GLN A 140 2.04 -10.64 -4.67
CA GLN A 140 1.66 -10.10 -3.35
C GLN A 140 2.56 -10.66 -2.23
N TYR A 141 2.53 -11.97 -1.97
CA TYR A 141 3.23 -12.53 -0.79
C TYR A 141 4.75 -12.51 -0.93
N THR A 142 5.29 -12.90 -2.08
CA THR A 142 6.75 -12.97 -2.25
C THR A 142 7.34 -11.58 -2.51
N ILE A 143 6.94 -10.93 -3.61
CA ILE A 143 7.53 -9.66 -4.03
C ILE A 143 7.06 -8.49 -3.15
N GLY A 144 5.77 -8.43 -2.83
CA GLY A 144 5.18 -7.34 -2.08
C GLY A 144 5.36 -7.38 -0.56
N ASN A 145 5.48 -8.57 0.03
CA ASN A 145 5.59 -8.75 1.49
C ASN A 145 6.95 -9.32 1.91
N LEU A 146 7.35 -10.50 1.40
CA LEU A 146 8.53 -11.22 1.89
C LEU A 146 9.86 -10.52 1.53
N ILE A 147 10.03 -10.12 0.27
CA ILE A 147 11.24 -9.40 -0.17
C ILE A 147 11.45 -8.10 0.62
N PRO A 148 10.49 -7.17 0.68
CA PRO A 148 10.68 -5.94 1.44
C PRO A 148 10.86 -6.20 2.94
N PHE A 149 10.20 -7.22 3.51
CA PHE A 149 10.41 -7.61 4.89
C PHE A 149 11.87 -7.99 5.17
N ILE A 150 12.46 -8.87 4.36
CA ILE A 150 13.88 -9.26 4.46
C ILE A 150 14.77 -8.03 4.21
N MET A 151 14.41 -7.19 3.23
CA MET A 151 15.15 -5.95 2.93
C MET A 151 15.11 -4.91 4.05
N LEU A 152 14.11 -4.93 4.92
CA LEU A 152 14.06 -4.04 6.08
C LEU A 152 14.72 -4.67 7.31
N LEU A 153 14.79 -6.01 7.38
CA LEU A 153 15.37 -6.75 8.50
C LEU A 153 16.90 -6.71 8.52
N LEU A 154 17.61 -6.82 7.37
CA LEU A 154 19.08 -6.86 7.43
C LEU A 154 19.67 -5.52 7.91
N PRO A 155 20.72 -5.55 8.77
CA PRO A 155 21.31 -4.36 9.35
C PRO A 155 21.91 -3.42 8.30
N ARG A 156 22.06 -2.14 8.69
CA ARG A 156 22.64 -1.05 7.87
C ARG A 156 21.86 -0.80 6.56
N PRO A 157 20.59 -0.36 6.62
CA PRO A 157 19.84 0.00 5.42
C PRO A 157 20.50 1.21 4.74
N THR A 158 20.76 1.10 3.44
CA THR A 158 21.14 2.24 2.60
C THR A 158 19.89 2.95 2.09
N VAL A 159 19.98 4.24 1.77
CA VAL A 159 18.84 5.03 1.23
C VAL A 159 18.24 4.36 -0.01
N ARG A 160 19.08 3.83 -0.91
CA ARG A 160 18.64 3.11 -2.11
C ARG A 160 17.87 1.83 -1.78
N ARG A 161 18.40 1.01 -0.87
CA ARG A 161 17.76 -0.24 -0.44
C ARG A 161 16.42 0.06 0.22
N LEU A 162 16.36 1.10 1.03
CA LEU A 162 15.15 1.51 1.71
C LEU A 162 14.10 2.04 0.72
N GLY A 163 14.49 2.88 -0.23
CA GLY A 163 13.60 3.32 -1.31
C GLY A 163 13.00 2.15 -2.10
N VAL A 164 13.82 1.17 -2.49
CA VAL A 164 13.33 -0.03 -3.19
C VAL A 164 12.38 -0.84 -2.29
N ALA A 165 12.73 -1.07 -1.03
CA ALA A 165 11.88 -1.80 -0.09
C ALA A 165 10.51 -1.11 0.09
N LEU A 166 10.49 0.22 0.24
CA LEU A 166 9.25 0.98 0.40
C LEU A 166 8.37 0.92 -0.86
N CYS A 167 8.96 0.99 -2.05
CA CYS A 167 8.23 0.79 -3.31
C CYS A 167 7.60 -0.61 -3.39
N LEU A 168 8.33 -1.65 -2.97
CA LEU A 168 7.83 -3.02 -2.92
C LEU A 168 6.71 -3.19 -1.89
N VAL A 169 6.80 -2.54 -0.72
CA VAL A 169 5.70 -2.53 0.27
C VAL A 169 4.44 -1.89 -0.30
N LEU A 170 4.56 -0.74 -0.96
CA LEU A 170 3.41 -0.08 -1.61
C LEU A 170 2.82 -0.95 -2.71
N PHE A 171 3.67 -1.60 -3.51
CA PHE A 171 3.26 -2.58 -4.51
C PHE A 171 2.52 -3.78 -3.90
N GLY A 172 3.00 -4.32 -2.78
CA GLY A 172 2.35 -5.41 -2.05
C GLY A 172 0.96 -5.05 -1.56
N VAL A 173 0.80 -3.87 -0.94
CA VAL A 173 -0.52 -3.38 -0.51
C VAL A 173 -1.44 -3.12 -1.70
N PHE A 174 -0.91 -2.58 -2.81
CA PHE A 174 -1.67 -2.42 -4.05
C PHE A 174 -2.15 -3.78 -4.58
N MET A 175 -1.26 -4.78 -4.65
CA MET A 175 -1.61 -6.13 -5.10
C MET A 175 -2.64 -6.78 -4.17
N MET A 176 -2.56 -6.58 -2.85
CA MET A 176 -3.61 -7.05 -1.94
C MET A 176 -4.97 -6.43 -2.27
N ARG A 177 -5.02 -5.11 -2.51
CA ARG A 177 -6.27 -4.43 -2.91
C ARG A 177 -6.78 -4.89 -4.28
N TRP A 178 -5.88 -5.09 -5.22
CA TRP A 178 -6.19 -5.59 -6.56
C TRP A 178 -6.74 -7.01 -6.51
N ASN A 179 -6.07 -7.92 -5.82
CA ASN A 179 -6.47 -9.33 -5.69
C ASN A 179 -7.80 -9.46 -4.97
N VAL A 180 -8.06 -8.62 -3.96
CA VAL A 180 -9.39 -8.52 -3.36
C VAL A 180 -10.38 -8.05 -4.43
N VAL A 181 -10.27 -6.83 -4.94
CA VAL A 181 -11.34 -6.23 -5.77
C VAL A 181 -11.52 -6.93 -7.12
N ILE A 182 -10.46 -7.12 -7.89
CA ILE A 182 -10.53 -7.74 -9.22
C ILE A 182 -10.75 -9.25 -9.10
N GLY A 183 -10.07 -9.90 -8.17
CA GLY A 183 -10.27 -11.34 -7.92
C GLY A 183 -11.72 -11.64 -7.57
N GLY A 184 -12.35 -10.79 -6.76
CA GLY A 184 -13.78 -10.97 -6.46
C GLY A 184 -14.72 -10.54 -7.59
N GLN A 185 -14.43 -9.50 -8.37
CA GLN A 185 -15.25 -9.12 -9.53
C GLN A 185 -15.19 -10.15 -10.68
N ALA A 186 -14.16 -10.99 -10.71
CA ALA A 186 -14.06 -12.08 -11.68
C ALA A 186 -15.11 -13.19 -11.46
N PHE A 187 -15.78 -13.24 -10.30
CA PHE A 187 -16.85 -14.20 -10.02
C PHE A 187 -18.18 -13.75 -10.64
N SER A 188 -18.74 -14.61 -11.49
CA SER A 188 -20.17 -14.52 -11.80
C SER A 188 -20.99 -15.00 -10.59
N LEU A 189 -21.99 -14.20 -10.18
CA LEU A 189 -22.91 -14.52 -9.07
C LEU A 189 -23.69 -15.83 -9.28
N THR A 190 -23.83 -16.27 -10.54
CA THR A 190 -24.49 -17.53 -10.91
C THR A 190 -23.51 -18.70 -11.09
N PHE A 191 -22.20 -18.47 -10.86
CA PHE A 191 -21.11 -19.42 -11.14
C PHE A 191 -21.08 -19.95 -12.59
N ALA A 192 -21.75 -19.28 -13.53
CA ALA A 192 -21.86 -19.69 -14.93
C ALA A 192 -20.61 -19.39 -15.79
N GLY A 193 -19.56 -18.79 -15.22
CA GLY A 193 -18.34 -18.43 -15.94
C GLY A 193 -17.51 -17.36 -15.21
N TYR A 194 -16.40 -16.94 -15.84
CA TYR A 194 -15.49 -15.91 -15.33
C TYR A 194 -15.53 -14.66 -16.21
N MET A 195 -15.61 -13.49 -15.57
CA MET A 195 -15.45 -12.20 -16.26
C MET A 195 -13.97 -11.82 -16.29
N HIS A 196 -13.47 -11.39 -17.44
CA HIS A 196 -12.15 -10.79 -17.56
C HIS A 196 -12.27 -9.27 -17.54
N TYR A 197 -11.71 -8.65 -16.50
CA TYR A 197 -11.59 -7.20 -16.45
C TYR A 197 -10.49 -6.73 -17.41
N ASN A 198 -10.85 -5.88 -18.36
CA ASN A 198 -9.91 -5.22 -19.26
C ASN A 198 -9.82 -3.75 -18.86
N LEU A 199 -8.66 -3.32 -18.36
CA LEU A 199 -8.42 -1.91 -18.04
C LEU A 199 -8.31 -1.12 -19.35
N PRO A 200 -9.16 -0.11 -19.59
CA PRO A 200 -9.01 0.73 -20.76
C PRO A 200 -7.79 1.65 -20.60
N MET A 201 -6.78 1.44 -21.46
CA MET A 201 -5.53 2.22 -21.43
C MET A 201 -5.69 3.57 -22.13
N ILE A 202 -6.52 3.64 -23.18
CA ILE A 202 -6.80 4.86 -23.95
C ILE A 202 -8.26 5.25 -23.72
N PRO A 203 -8.53 6.44 -23.16
CA PRO A 203 -9.90 6.88 -22.90
C PRO A 203 -10.57 7.32 -24.19
N HIS A 204 -11.67 6.65 -24.55
CA HIS A 204 -12.53 7.05 -25.68
C HIS A 204 -13.75 7.87 -25.25
N ASN A 205 -14.18 7.72 -23.98
CA ASN A 205 -15.29 8.46 -23.37
C ASN A 205 -14.94 8.89 -21.92
N ILE A 206 -15.77 9.76 -21.33
CA ILE A 206 -15.61 10.20 -19.93
C ILE A 206 -15.69 9.03 -18.94
N GLU A 207 -16.53 8.03 -19.21
CA GLU A 207 -16.60 6.81 -18.39
C GLU A 207 -15.31 5.99 -18.49
N THR A 208 -14.80 5.81 -19.71
CA THR A 208 -13.51 5.15 -19.98
C THR A 208 -12.34 5.89 -19.36
N PHE A 209 -12.43 7.21 -19.20
CA PHE A 209 -11.44 8.01 -18.47
C PHE A 209 -11.51 7.76 -16.96
N LYS A 210 -12.71 7.70 -16.39
CA LYS A 210 -12.93 7.45 -14.96
C LYS A 210 -12.49 6.04 -14.54
N GLU A 211 -12.78 5.04 -15.37
CA GLU A 211 -12.44 3.63 -15.11
C GLU A 211 -11.05 3.23 -15.60
N GLY A 212 -10.44 4.05 -16.46
CA GLY A 212 -9.15 3.76 -17.08
C GLY A 212 -7.94 4.23 -16.28
N LEU A 213 -6.76 3.97 -16.86
CA LEU A 213 -5.46 4.30 -16.27
C LEU A 213 -5.33 5.79 -15.90
N PHE A 214 -5.88 6.68 -16.72
CA PHE A 214 -5.79 8.12 -16.52
C PHE A 214 -6.56 8.60 -15.28
N GLY A 215 -7.77 8.09 -15.04
CA GLY A 215 -8.53 8.41 -13.83
C GLY A 215 -7.78 7.99 -12.57
N ALA A 216 -7.20 6.78 -12.59
CA ALA A 216 -6.37 6.28 -11.50
C ALA A 216 -5.13 7.16 -11.25
N LEU A 217 -4.43 7.58 -12.32
CA LEU A 217 -3.27 8.46 -12.21
C LEU A 217 -3.63 9.85 -11.65
N VAL A 218 -4.75 10.44 -12.09
CA VAL A 218 -5.22 11.74 -11.57
C VAL A 218 -5.45 11.68 -10.06
N ILE A 219 -6.16 10.64 -9.60
CA ILE A 219 -6.41 10.43 -8.17
C ILE A 219 -5.10 10.14 -7.42
N GLY A 220 -4.18 9.37 -8.03
CA GLY A 220 -2.87 9.08 -7.44
C GLY A 220 -1.97 10.31 -7.30
N VAL A 221 -2.03 11.25 -8.26
CA VAL A 221 -1.22 12.48 -8.26
C VAL A 221 -1.81 13.57 -7.37
N MET A 222 -3.14 13.59 -7.19
CA MET A 222 -3.86 14.61 -6.43
C MET A 222 -3.29 14.88 -5.02
N PRO A 223 -2.99 13.87 -4.17
CA PRO A 223 -2.41 14.10 -2.84
C PRO A 223 -1.08 14.86 -2.88
N PHE A 224 -0.24 14.62 -3.88
CA PHE A 224 1.06 15.29 -4.02
C PHE A 224 0.90 16.74 -4.46
N VAL A 225 -0.06 17.02 -5.35
CA VAL A 225 -0.40 18.39 -5.79
C VAL A 225 -0.97 19.19 -4.62
N LEU A 226 -1.89 18.60 -3.85
CA LEU A 226 -2.44 19.21 -2.65
C LEU A 226 -1.35 19.45 -1.60
N PHE A 227 -0.47 18.47 -1.37
CA PHE A 227 0.65 18.63 -0.47
C PHE A 227 1.56 19.79 -0.90
N TRP A 228 1.89 19.90 -2.18
CA TRP A 228 2.67 21.01 -2.72
C TRP A 228 1.98 22.36 -2.53
N GLY A 229 0.67 22.44 -2.79
CA GLY A 229 -0.13 23.65 -2.59
C GLY A 229 -0.20 24.08 -1.13
N ILE A 230 -0.50 23.15 -0.22
CA ILE A 230 -0.55 23.41 1.23
C ILE A 230 0.83 23.84 1.74
N ASN A 231 1.90 23.21 1.28
CA ASN A 231 3.26 23.52 1.73
C ASN A 231 3.71 24.95 1.35
N LYS A 232 3.09 25.58 0.35
CA LYS A 232 3.32 27.01 0.05
C LYS A 232 2.69 27.95 1.08
N ILE A 233 1.56 27.55 1.68
CA ILE A 233 0.81 28.36 2.65
C ILE A 233 1.35 28.11 4.05
N VAL A 234 1.55 26.83 4.40
CA VAL A 234 2.03 26.37 5.70
C VAL A 234 3.27 25.51 5.48
N PRO A 235 4.49 26.09 5.58
CA PRO A 235 5.72 25.34 5.35
C PRO A 235 5.85 24.23 6.38
N SER A 236 5.73 22.99 5.90
CA SER A 236 5.80 21.77 6.73
C SER A 236 7.24 21.44 7.16
N LEU A 237 8.23 21.90 6.38
CA LEU A 237 9.65 21.70 6.63
C LEU A 237 10.28 23.02 7.10
N LYS A 238 10.03 23.39 8.36
CA LYS A 238 10.83 24.45 9.03
C LYS A 238 12.11 23.81 9.54
N TYR A 239 13.22 24.06 8.86
CA TYR A 239 14.54 23.78 9.42
C TYR A 239 15.05 25.05 10.12
N LYS A 240 15.41 24.91 11.39
CA LYS A 240 16.30 25.86 12.08
C LYS A 240 17.70 25.72 11.53
#